data_AF-A0A660W6X3-F1
#
_entry.id   AF-A0A660W6X3-F1
#
_cell.length_a   1.000
_cell.length_b   1.000
_cell.length_c   1.000
_cell.angle_alpha   90.00
_cell.angle_beta   90.00
_cell.angle_gamma   90.00
#
_symmetry.space_group_name_H-M   'P 1'
#
loop_
_entity.id
_entity.type
_entity.pdbx_description
1 polymer ?
#
loop_
_entity_poly.entity_id
_entity_poly.type
_entity_poly.pdbx_seq_one_letter_code
_entity_poly.pdbx_strand_id
1 'polypeptide(L)'
;MKHLTAIRNPKSKIRNRPAFTMMELMMAIGIFAIGMGLIAGLFPAAVKEAESAVKDYEGPTICQNGLAIVKARLTHPLTIGNIATEIVDCSSLLGPCDLQYPSISPLVVTVPADQRRFEVGYLVLGMQWSGRNDYTLMLAAYEKRDPNNTVVTETLTVSSVNPNNDNPCPGYVHEDATEFTITGGTLPSGDRDKIVGSPAIDYRSDGSGRYAIISAVDGNTVYMERSIGEDAHGVMVIVEKNAGGAIQDGSPVTQMMMTRTALRDSSSGGGGGGGMPSQ
;
A
#
# COMPACT_ATOMS: atom_id res chain seq x y z
N MET A 1 -1.11 5.05 -82.55
CA MET A 1 -2.56 5.13 -82.85
C MET A 1 -3.33 4.89 -81.56
N LYS A 2 -4.26 5.79 -81.22
CA LYS A 2 -4.92 5.89 -79.92
C LYS A 2 -5.90 4.72 -79.71
N HIS A 3 -5.63 3.87 -78.73
CA HIS A 3 -6.58 2.84 -78.30
C HIS A 3 -7.43 3.42 -77.16
N LEU A 4 -8.60 3.96 -77.50
CA LEU A 4 -9.60 4.42 -76.52
C LEU A 4 -10.32 3.20 -75.95
N THR A 5 -9.85 2.72 -74.81
CA THR A 5 -10.50 1.64 -74.07
C THR A 5 -11.73 2.21 -73.36
N ALA A 6 -12.91 1.92 -73.91
CA ALA A 6 -14.18 2.34 -73.32
C ALA A 6 -14.33 1.75 -71.90
N ILE A 7 -14.45 2.61 -70.89
CA ILE A 7 -14.76 2.22 -69.51
C ILE A 7 -16.20 1.70 -69.49
N ARG A 8 -16.34 0.38 -69.55
CA ARG A 8 -17.63 -0.31 -69.47
C ARG A 8 -18.08 -0.30 -68.02
N ASN A 9 -18.99 0.62 -67.69
CA ASN A 9 -19.57 0.74 -66.35
C ASN A 9 -20.30 -0.58 -66.01
N PRO A 10 -19.84 -1.39 -65.03
CA PRO A 10 -20.51 -2.63 -64.69
C PRO A 10 -21.87 -2.27 -64.10
N LYS A 11 -22.94 -2.65 -64.79
CA LYS A 11 -24.30 -2.62 -64.23
C LYS A 11 -24.32 -3.59 -63.04
N SER A 12 -23.99 -3.10 -61.84
CA SER A 12 -24.21 -3.87 -60.62
C SER A 12 -25.71 -4.14 -60.55
N LYS A 13 -26.09 -5.40 -60.73
CA LYS A 13 -27.44 -5.85 -60.40
C LYS A 13 -27.54 -5.72 -58.89
N ILE A 14 -27.97 -4.55 -58.40
CA ILE A 14 -28.46 -4.38 -57.04
C ILE A 14 -29.65 -5.32 -56.96
N ARG A 15 -29.39 -6.54 -56.50
CA ARG A 15 -30.41 -7.54 -56.24
C ARG A 15 -31.27 -6.92 -55.15
N ASN A 16 -32.50 -6.55 -55.49
CA ASN A 16 -33.51 -6.05 -54.56
C ASN A 16 -33.69 -7.09 -53.46
N ARG A 17 -32.89 -6.97 -52.40
CA ARG A 17 -33.17 -7.60 -51.12
C ARG A 17 -34.40 -6.86 -50.59
N PRO A 18 -35.41 -7.57 -50.06
CA PRO A 18 -36.59 -6.91 -49.51
C PRO A 18 -36.12 -5.87 -48.50
N ALA A 19 -36.52 -4.62 -48.71
CA ALA A 19 -36.25 -3.56 -47.76
C ALA A 19 -36.84 -3.97 -46.42
N PHE A 20 -36.04 -3.81 -45.36
CA PHE A 20 -36.43 -4.09 -43.98
C PHE A 20 -37.79 -3.44 -43.71
N THR A 21 -38.74 -4.22 -43.18
CA THR A 21 -40.08 -3.67 -42.93
C THR A 21 -39.98 -2.62 -41.82
N MET A 22 -40.78 -1.56 -41.86
CA MET A 22 -40.78 -0.50 -40.83
C MET A 22 -40.95 -1.08 -39.40
N MET A 23 -41.72 -2.16 -39.28
CA MET A 23 -41.92 -2.89 -38.02
C MET A 23 -40.63 -3.52 -37.50
N GLU A 24 -39.84 -4.12 -38.38
CA GLU A 24 -38.57 -4.76 -38.04
C GLU A 24 -37.53 -3.73 -37.57
N LEU A 25 -37.53 -2.53 -38.16
CA LEU A 25 -36.70 -1.42 -37.70
C LEU A 25 -37.10 -0.94 -36.29
N MET A 26 -38.41 -0.81 -36.02
CA MET A 26 -38.89 -0.43 -34.68
C MET A 26 -38.53 -1.48 -33.62
N MET A 27 -38.64 -2.77 -33.97
CA MET A 27 -38.21 -3.86 -33.10
C MET A 27 -36.70 -3.81 -32.81
N ALA A 28 -35.87 -3.55 -33.82
CA ALA A 28 -34.42 -3.41 -33.64
C ALA A 28 -34.05 -2.24 -32.71
N ILE A 29 -34.70 -1.08 -32.87
CA ILE A 29 -34.49 0.09 -31.99
C ILE A 29 -34.93 -0.24 -30.56
N GLY A 30 -36.04 -0.95 -30.38
CA GLY A 30 -36.52 -1.38 -29.07
C GLY A 30 -35.51 -2.28 -28.34
N ILE A 31 -34.99 -3.29 -29.02
CA ILE A 31 -33.96 -4.19 -28.46
C ILE A 31 -32.68 -3.43 -28.15
N PHE A 32 -32.26 -2.53 -29.05
CA PHE A 32 -31.08 -1.70 -28.84
C PHE A 32 -31.22 -0.77 -27.62
N ALA A 33 -32.38 -0.14 -27.44
CA ALA A 33 -32.66 0.72 -26.30
C ALA A 33 -32.62 -0.06 -24.97
N ILE A 34 -33.19 -1.26 -24.95
CA ILE A 34 -33.13 -2.15 -23.77
C ILE A 34 -31.67 -2.57 -23.51
N GLY A 35 -30.92 -2.93 -24.55
CA GLY A 35 -29.51 -3.30 -24.44
C GLY A 35 -28.65 -2.17 -23.85
N MET A 36 -28.83 -0.94 -24.34
CA MET A 36 -28.12 0.23 -23.80
C MET A 36 -28.50 0.54 -22.34
N GLY A 37 -29.77 0.35 -21.96
CA GLY A 37 -30.21 0.51 -20.58
C GLY A 37 -29.55 -0.48 -19.62
N LEU A 38 -29.43 -1.76 -20.02
CA LEU A 38 -28.74 -2.79 -19.23
C LEU A 38 -27.25 -2.47 -19.08
N ILE A 39 -26.62 -2.04 -20.16
CA ILE A 39 -25.20 -1.66 -20.18
C ILE A 39 -24.93 -0.46 -19.26
N ALA A 40 -25.76 0.58 -19.32
CA ALA A 40 -25.64 1.77 -18.48
C ALA A 40 -25.80 1.46 -16.99
N GLY A 41 -26.59 0.44 -16.63
CA GLY A 41 -26.72 -0.03 -15.25
C GLY A 41 -25.52 -0.83 -14.75
N LEU A 42 -24.87 -1.62 -15.62
CA LEU A 42 -23.75 -2.48 -15.24
C LEU A 42 -22.42 -1.72 -15.14
N PHE A 43 -22.20 -0.71 -15.98
CA PHE A 43 -20.93 0.01 -16.06
C PHE A 43 -20.48 0.65 -14.74
N PRO A 44 -21.33 1.38 -13.99
CA PRO A 44 -20.92 1.99 -12.72
C PRO A 44 -20.48 0.95 -11.68
N ALA A 45 -21.15 -0.21 -11.63
CA ALA A 45 -20.77 -1.30 -10.74
C ALA A 45 -19.42 -1.90 -11.14
N ALA A 46 -19.20 -2.12 -12.44
CA ALA A 46 -17.93 -2.64 -12.95
C ALA A 46 -16.76 -1.67 -12.74
N VAL A 47 -16.98 -0.36 -12.89
CA VAL A 47 -15.96 0.66 -12.60
C VAL A 47 -15.62 0.67 -11.11
N LYS A 48 -16.63 0.65 -10.23
CA LYS A 48 -16.40 0.60 -8.78
C LYS A 48 -15.62 -0.65 -8.35
N GLU A 49 -15.94 -1.81 -8.94
CA GLU A 49 -15.22 -3.06 -8.68
C GLU A 49 -13.77 -3.00 -9.19
N ALA A 50 -13.56 -2.46 -10.40
CA ALA A 50 -12.22 -2.29 -10.95
C ALA A 50 -11.37 -1.32 -10.10
N GLU A 51 -11.95 -0.23 -9.59
CA GLU A 51 -11.29 0.69 -8.67
C GLU A 51 -10.92 0.01 -7.35
N SER A 52 -11.82 -0.81 -6.79
CA SER A 52 -11.52 -1.59 -5.58
C SER A 52 -10.37 -2.57 -5.82
N ALA A 53 -10.43 -3.32 -6.93
CA ALA A 53 -9.39 -4.27 -7.29
C ALA A 53 -8.02 -3.58 -7.45
N VAL A 54 -7.97 -2.40 -8.09
CA VAL A 54 -6.72 -1.64 -8.20
C VAL A 54 -6.15 -1.28 -6.83
N LYS A 55 -6.99 -0.80 -5.90
CA LYS A 55 -6.55 -0.48 -4.53
C LYS A 55 -6.02 -1.71 -3.79
N ASP A 56 -6.65 -2.87 -3.98
CA ASP A 56 -6.25 -4.13 -3.35
C ASP A 56 -4.88 -4.64 -3.86
N TYR A 57 -4.49 -4.29 -5.10
CA TYR A 57 -3.22 -4.69 -5.71
C TYR A 57 -2.09 -3.65 -5.61
N GLU A 58 -2.41 -2.38 -5.35
CA GLU A 58 -1.40 -1.32 -5.29
C GLU A 58 -0.56 -1.42 -4.01
N GLY A 59 -1.19 -1.57 -2.85
CA GLY A 59 -0.50 -1.68 -1.56
C GLY A 59 0.48 -2.86 -1.44
N PRO A 60 0.16 -4.10 -1.87
CA PRO A 60 1.10 -5.22 -1.76
C PRO A 60 2.27 -5.04 -2.71
N THR A 61 2.01 -4.44 -3.87
CA THR A 61 3.00 -4.13 -4.90
C THR A 61 4.04 -3.12 -4.37
N ILE A 62 3.57 -2.05 -3.73
CA ILE A 62 4.43 -1.05 -3.08
C ILE A 62 5.30 -1.72 -2.00
N CYS A 63 4.70 -2.55 -1.15
CA CYS A 63 5.42 -3.30 -0.12
C CYS A 63 6.47 -4.26 -0.72
N GLN A 64 6.15 -4.97 -1.81
CA GLN A 64 7.12 -5.86 -2.48
C GLN A 64 8.32 -5.10 -3.05
N ASN A 65 8.09 -3.92 -3.64
CA ASN A 65 9.17 -3.03 -4.09
C ASN A 65 10.03 -2.56 -2.91
N GLY A 66 9.40 -2.11 -1.82
CA GLY A 66 10.11 -1.72 -0.59
C GLY A 66 10.96 -2.87 -0.03
N LEU A 67 10.44 -4.10 -0.08
CA LEU A 67 11.16 -5.30 0.36
C LEU A 67 12.39 -5.58 -0.51
N ALA A 68 12.29 -5.44 -1.83
CA ALA A 68 13.41 -5.62 -2.74
C ALA A 68 14.53 -4.61 -2.46
N ILE A 69 14.16 -3.33 -2.27
CA ILE A 69 15.10 -2.24 -1.95
C ILE A 69 15.79 -2.49 -0.61
N VAL A 70 15.02 -2.87 0.40
CA VAL A 70 15.59 -3.15 1.73
C VAL A 70 16.50 -4.36 1.70
N LYS A 71 16.16 -5.43 0.99
CA LYS A 71 17.07 -6.58 0.82
C LYS A 71 18.39 -6.18 0.15
N ALA A 72 18.37 -5.30 -0.86
CA ALA A 72 19.57 -4.78 -1.51
C ALA A 72 20.41 -3.89 -0.56
N ARG A 73 19.77 -3.05 0.26
CA ARG A 73 20.45 -2.24 1.29
C ARG A 73 21.10 -3.10 2.37
N LEU A 74 20.36 -4.11 2.84
CA LEU A 74 20.78 -5.04 3.87
C LEU A 74 21.98 -5.91 3.46
N THR A 75 22.19 -6.14 2.15
CA THR A 75 23.39 -6.84 1.66
C THR A 75 24.66 -6.01 1.69
N HIS A 76 24.57 -4.68 1.88
CA HIS A 76 25.72 -3.84 2.14
C HIS A 76 25.93 -3.70 3.66
N PRO A 77 27.17 -3.60 4.15
CA PRO A 77 27.47 -3.44 5.57
C PRO A 77 27.08 -2.02 6.03
N LEU A 78 25.78 -1.78 6.10
CA LEU A 78 25.19 -0.65 6.79
C LEU A 78 24.86 -1.15 8.18
N THR A 79 25.47 -0.50 9.16
CA THR A 79 25.21 -0.68 10.58
C THR A 79 23.77 -0.31 10.84
N ILE A 80 22.84 -1.25 10.70
CA ILE A 80 21.52 -1.13 11.29
C ILE A 80 21.79 -1.22 12.78
N GLY A 81 21.83 -0.05 13.42
CA GLY A 81 21.85 0.02 14.87
C GLY A 81 20.69 -0.81 15.43
N ASN A 82 20.92 -1.37 16.61
CA ASN A 82 19.85 -2.00 17.36
C ASN A 82 18.70 -1.00 17.49
N ILE A 83 17.52 -1.39 16.98
CA ILE A 83 16.22 -0.68 16.99
C ILE A 83 15.90 0.03 15.66
N ALA A 84 14.78 -0.43 15.07
CA ALA A 84 13.96 0.16 14.00
C ALA A 84 14.60 1.30 13.21
N THR A 85 15.38 0.97 12.18
CA THR A 85 15.80 1.97 11.19
C THR A 85 14.66 2.20 10.21
N GLU A 86 14.20 3.45 10.13
CA GLU A 86 13.25 3.90 9.14
C GLU A 86 13.97 4.08 7.79
N ILE A 87 13.61 3.26 6.80
CA ILE A 87 14.08 3.44 5.43
C ILE A 87 12.93 4.04 4.63
N VAL A 88 13.02 5.35 4.36
CA VAL A 88 12.09 6.10 3.52
C VAL A 88 12.68 6.24 2.12
N ASP A 89 11.85 5.92 1.12
CA ASP A 89 12.06 6.15 -0.33
C ASP A 89 13.53 6.23 -0.78
N CYS A 90 14.10 5.05 -1.07
CA CYS A 90 15.46 4.89 -1.58
C CYS A 90 15.46 4.51 -3.07
N SER A 91 14.47 4.97 -3.83
CA SER A 91 14.32 4.72 -5.28
C SER A 91 15.54 5.14 -6.11
N SER A 92 16.43 5.98 -5.57
CA SER A 92 17.69 6.39 -6.21
C SER A 92 18.79 5.32 -6.30
N LEU A 93 18.66 4.19 -5.59
CA LEU A 93 19.71 3.17 -5.50
C LEU A 93 19.50 1.96 -6.41
N LEU A 94 18.27 1.74 -6.84
CA LEU A 94 17.89 0.64 -7.70
C LEU A 94 17.33 1.24 -8.99
N GLY A 95 17.76 0.71 -10.13
CA GLY A 95 17.22 1.17 -11.41
C GLY A 95 15.73 0.81 -11.52
N PRO A 96 14.96 1.49 -12.39
CA PRO A 96 13.56 1.13 -12.63
C PRO A 96 13.37 -0.37 -12.95
N CYS A 97 14.37 -1.00 -13.56
CA CYS A 97 14.36 -2.43 -13.91
C CYS A 97 14.56 -3.38 -12.72
N ASP A 98 15.09 -2.90 -11.60
CA ASP A 98 15.34 -3.70 -10.39
C ASP A 98 14.13 -3.69 -9.44
N LEU A 99 13.17 -2.79 -9.68
CA LEU A 99 11.87 -2.78 -9.01
C LEU A 99 10.99 -3.86 -9.65
N GLN A 100 10.35 -4.67 -8.80
CA GLN A 100 9.41 -5.69 -9.27
C GLN A 100 8.21 -5.04 -10.00
N TYR A 101 7.90 -3.79 -9.66
CA TYR A 101 6.94 -2.94 -10.35
C TYR A 101 7.52 -1.53 -10.56
N PRO A 102 8.16 -1.27 -11.72
CA PRO A 102 8.84 -0.01 -12.06
C PRO A 102 7.92 1.23 -12.10
N SER A 103 6.61 1.01 -12.19
CA SER A 103 5.60 2.05 -12.40
C SER A 103 5.30 2.89 -11.17
N ILE A 104 5.84 2.53 -10.01
CA ILE A 104 5.71 3.29 -8.75
C ILE A 104 7.06 3.91 -8.36
N SER A 105 7.72 4.54 -9.33
CA SER A 105 8.43 5.80 -9.02
C SER A 105 7.42 6.76 -8.39
N PRO A 106 7.78 7.84 -7.66
CA PRO A 106 6.82 8.89 -7.31
C PRO A 106 6.28 9.50 -8.61
N LEU A 107 5.29 8.82 -9.18
CA LEU A 107 4.56 9.20 -10.34
C LEU A 107 3.69 10.31 -9.78
N VAL A 108 4.21 11.53 -9.88
CA VAL A 108 3.37 12.71 -9.84
C VAL A 108 2.44 12.56 -11.03
N VAL A 109 1.37 11.79 -10.86
CA VAL A 109 0.29 11.70 -11.82
C VAL A 109 -0.21 13.14 -11.88
N THR A 110 0.17 13.83 -12.95
CA THR A 110 -0.29 15.20 -13.18
C THR A 110 -1.71 15.07 -13.68
N VAL A 111 -2.60 14.83 -12.72
CA VAL A 111 -4.02 14.80 -12.97
C VAL A 111 -4.48 16.24 -13.21
N PRO A 112 -5.39 16.51 -14.18
CA PRO A 112 -5.94 17.85 -14.41
C PRO A 112 -6.43 18.47 -13.10
N ALA A 113 -6.35 19.81 -12.99
CA ALA A 113 -6.37 20.62 -11.75
C ALA A 113 -7.48 20.33 -10.71
N ASP A 114 -8.47 19.52 -11.04
CA ASP A 114 -9.57 19.09 -10.16
C ASP A 114 -9.36 17.69 -9.53
N GLN A 115 -8.29 16.95 -9.88
CA GLN A 115 -7.97 15.64 -9.30
C GLN A 115 -6.71 15.75 -8.42
N ARG A 116 -6.89 15.43 -7.13
CA ARG A 116 -5.88 15.53 -6.07
C ARG A 116 -4.59 14.80 -6.49
N ARG A 117 -3.44 15.46 -6.30
CA ARG A 117 -2.13 14.83 -6.46
C ARG A 117 -1.82 14.06 -5.20
N PHE A 118 -1.88 12.74 -5.28
CA PHE A 118 -1.42 11.88 -4.22
C PHE A 118 0.00 11.40 -4.55
N GLU A 119 0.86 11.35 -3.54
CA GLU A 119 2.20 10.79 -3.67
C GLU A 119 2.26 9.50 -2.86
N VAL A 120 2.50 8.40 -3.54
CA VAL A 120 2.60 7.07 -2.93
C VAL A 120 4.05 6.73 -2.61
N GLY A 121 4.26 6.03 -1.51
CA GLY A 121 5.58 5.58 -1.10
C GLY A 121 5.52 4.42 -0.13
N TYR A 122 6.67 4.05 0.41
CA TYR A 122 6.78 2.98 1.38
C TYR A 122 7.68 3.40 2.55
N LEU A 123 7.39 2.82 3.71
CA LEU A 123 8.17 2.95 4.92
C LEU A 123 8.52 1.55 5.41
N VAL A 124 9.80 1.27 5.59
CA VAL A 124 10.25 -0.01 6.14
C VAL A 124 10.87 0.18 7.50
N LEU A 125 10.43 -0.68 8.43
CA LEU A 125 10.93 -0.79 9.78
C LEU A 125 11.51 -2.20 9.94
N GLY A 126 12.82 -2.26 10.16
CA GLY A 126 13.56 -3.51 10.29
C GLY A 126 14.05 -3.75 11.70
N MET A 127 14.00 -5.00 12.14
CA MET A 127 14.56 -5.44 13.42
C MET A 127 15.35 -6.73 13.25
N GLN A 128 16.54 -6.77 13.82
CA GLN A 128 17.37 -7.97 13.86
C GLN A 128 16.94 -8.89 14.99
N TRP A 129 16.76 -10.18 14.67
CA TRP A 129 16.48 -11.23 15.62
C TRP A 129 17.78 -11.69 16.29
N SER A 130 18.00 -11.27 17.53
CA SER A 130 19.04 -11.75 18.48
C SER A 130 20.36 -12.23 17.86
N GLY A 131 21.15 -11.29 17.34
CA GLY A 131 22.55 -11.53 16.95
C GLY A 131 22.77 -12.50 15.77
N ARG A 132 21.69 -12.89 15.07
CA ARG A 132 21.75 -13.66 13.83
C ARG A 132 21.43 -12.77 12.64
N ASN A 133 21.73 -13.23 11.44
CA ASN A 133 21.33 -12.56 10.20
C ASN A 133 19.83 -12.72 9.89
N ASP A 134 19.00 -12.90 10.91
CA ASP A 134 17.55 -12.99 10.76
C ASP A 134 16.95 -11.62 11.05
N TYR A 135 16.09 -11.13 10.16
CA TYR A 135 15.44 -9.84 10.29
C TYR A 135 13.93 -10.00 10.16
N THR A 136 13.19 -9.35 11.05
CA THR A 136 11.76 -9.10 10.88
C THR A 136 11.63 -7.72 10.24
N LEU A 137 11.00 -7.66 9.08
CA LEU A 137 10.73 -6.44 8.34
C LEU A 137 9.23 -6.17 8.35
N MET A 138 8.87 -4.95 8.71
CA MET A 138 7.52 -4.42 8.60
C MET A 138 7.53 -3.31 7.58
N LEU A 139 6.66 -3.42 6.58
CA LEU A 139 6.57 -2.49 5.47
C LEU A 139 5.17 -1.89 5.48
N ALA A 140 5.12 -0.57 5.38
CA ALA A 140 3.90 0.19 5.25
C ALA A 140 3.90 0.88 3.88
N ALA A 141 2.95 0.55 3.02
CA ALA A 141 2.62 1.36 1.87
C ALA A 141 1.83 2.57 2.34
N TYR A 142 2.19 3.76 1.87
CA TYR A 142 1.51 5.00 2.25
C TYR A 142 1.12 5.82 1.02
N GLU A 143 0.12 6.67 1.22
CA GLU A 143 -0.36 7.67 0.29
C GLU A 143 -0.42 9.03 0.99
N LYS A 144 0.33 10.00 0.50
CA LYS A 144 0.31 11.39 0.98
C LYS A 144 -0.84 12.14 0.33
N ARG A 145 -1.56 12.93 1.13
CA ARG A 145 -2.65 13.81 0.65
C ARG A 145 -2.14 15.06 -0.03
N ASP A 146 -0.99 15.54 0.42
CA ASP A 146 -0.27 16.67 -0.17
C ASP A 146 1.18 16.25 -0.37
N PRO A 147 1.78 16.46 -1.56
CA PRO A 147 3.19 16.18 -1.80
C PRO A 147 4.15 16.85 -0.82
N ASN A 148 3.76 17.98 -0.21
CA ASN A 148 4.56 18.69 0.78
C ASN A 148 4.47 18.08 2.19
N ASN A 149 3.58 17.11 2.40
CA ASN A 149 3.47 16.41 3.66
C ASN A 149 4.57 15.35 3.80
N THR A 150 4.88 15.01 5.03
CA THR A 150 5.84 13.97 5.39
C THR A 150 5.14 12.85 6.12
N VAL A 151 5.44 11.61 5.76
CA VAL A 151 5.01 10.42 6.51
C VAL A 151 6.12 10.05 7.46
N VAL A 152 5.79 9.94 8.74
CA VAL A 152 6.75 9.70 9.83
C VAL A 152 6.17 8.72 10.84
N THR A 153 7.05 8.09 11.62
CA THR A 153 6.67 7.31 12.80
C THR A 153 6.71 8.17 14.07
N GLU A 154 5.63 8.14 14.84
CA GLU A 154 5.52 8.78 16.16
C GLU A 154 5.48 7.73 17.27
N THR A 155 6.16 7.98 18.38
CA THR A 155 6.19 7.05 19.52
C THR A 155 5.18 7.47 20.58
N LEU A 156 4.28 6.56 20.92
CA LEU A 156 3.33 6.68 22.01
C LEU A 156 3.82 5.90 23.22
N THR A 157 3.81 6.56 24.39
CA THR A 157 4.06 5.90 25.67
C THR A 157 2.74 5.38 26.23
N VAL A 158 2.73 4.09 26.57
CA VAL A 158 1.54 3.36 26.98
C VAL A 158 1.72 2.85 28.42
N SER A 159 0.71 3.01 29.28
CA SER A 159 0.80 2.57 30.69
C SER A 159 0.14 1.24 30.99
N SER A 160 -0.82 0.83 30.17
CA SER A 160 -1.56 -0.41 30.37
C SER A 160 -2.26 -0.78 29.07
N VAL A 161 -2.07 -2.02 28.64
CA VAL A 161 -2.91 -2.67 27.63
C VAL A 161 -3.94 -3.47 28.42
N ASN A 162 -5.23 -3.14 28.26
CA ASN A 162 -6.29 -3.96 28.83
C ASN A 162 -6.80 -4.91 27.72
N PRO A 163 -6.47 -6.21 27.80
CA PRO A 163 -6.87 -7.17 26.78
C PRO A 163 -8.36 -7.52 26.83
N ASN A 164 -9.06 -7.19 27.93
CA ASN A 164 -10.47 -7.50 28.12
C ASN A 164 -11.26 -6.20 28.21
N ASN A 165 -11.79 -5.76 27.06
CA ASN A 165 -12.70 -4.64 27.03
C ASN A 165 -14.10 -5.07 27.48
N ASP A 166 -14.37 -5.05 28.79
CA ASP A 166 -15.71 -5.26 29.35
C ASP A 166 -16.70 -4.14 28.96
N ASN A 167 -16.23 -3.09 28.27
CA ASN A 167 -17.02 -1.92 27.91
C ASN A 167 -16.71 -1.46 26.46
N PRO A 168 -17.07 -2.27 25.44
CA PRO A 168 -16.79 -1.96 24.05
C PRO A 168 -17.32 -0.58 23.69
N CYS A 169 -16.49 0.22 23.02
CA CYS A 169 -16.89 1.55 22.55
C CYS A 169 -18.20 1.42 21.74
N PRO A 170 -19.23 2.26 21.99
CA PRO A 170 -20.52 2.11 21.34
C PRO A 170 -20.38 2.11 19.81
N GLY A 171 -20.56 0.95 19.18
CA GLY A 171 -20.45 0.78 17.72
C GLY A 171 -19.27 -0.06 17.21
N TYR A 172 -18.35 -0.50 18.07
CA TYR A 172 -17.22 -1.36 17.68
C TYR A 172 -17.17 -2.64 18.54
N VAL A 173 -17.48 -3.78 17.92
CA VAL A 173 -17.48 -5.10 18.56
C VAL A 173 -16.49 -5.98 17.81
N HIS A 174 -15.22 -5.88 18.16
CA HIS A 174 -14.25 -6.92 17.82
C HIS A 174 -13.97 -7.74 19.09
N GLU A 175 -14.13 -9.06 19.00
CA GLU A 175 -14.00 -9.98 20.14
C GLU A 175 -12.58 -9.98 20.75
N ASP A 176 -11.58 -9.49 19.99
CA ASP A 176 -10.18 -9.33 20.40
C ASP A 176 -9.74 -7.86 20.50
N ALA A 177 -10.69 -6.92 20.58
CA ALA A 177 -10.39 -5.50 20.66
C ALA A 177 -9.68 -5.17 21.99
N THR A 178 -8.45 -4.70 21.88
CA THR A 178 -7.68 -4.25 23.05
C THR A 178 -7.63 -2.75 23.09
N GLU A 179 -7.71 -2.20 24.29
CA GLU A 179 -7.49 -0.80 24.53
C GLU A 179 -6.12 -0.56 25.17
N PHE A 180 -5.55 0.60 24.87
CA PHE A 180 -4.40 1.08 25.61
C PHE A 180 -4.54 2.56 25.97
N THR A 181 -3.99 2.93 27.12
CA THR A 181 -4.00 4.31 27.58
C THR A 181 -2.68 5.00 27.24
N ILE A 182 -2.77 6.07 26.45
CA ILE A 182 -1.65 6.97 26.17
C ILE A 182 -1.37 7.78 27.43
N THR A 183 -0.17 7.61 27.99
CA THR A 183 0.30 8.38 29.15
C THR A 183 1.36 9.42 28.79
N GLY A 184 1.90 9.34 27.58
CA GLY A 184 2.89 10.28 27.08
C GLY A 184 3.27 9.95 25.64
N GLY A 185 4.33 10.58 25.16
CA GLY A 185 4.82 10.42 23.81
C GLY A 185 4.99 11.75 23.10
N THR A 186 5.32 11.68 21.82
CA THR A 186 5.58 12.85 20.97
C THR A 186 4.31 13.43 20.35
N LEU A 187 3.18 12.73 20.47
CA LEU A 187 1.90 13.12 19.89
C LEU A 187 1.16 14.15 20.77
N PRO A 188 0.87 15.37 20.27
CA PRO A 188 0.10 16.38 21.00
C PRO A 188 -1.30 15.85 21.36
N SER A 189 -1.84 16.23 22.52
CA SER A 189 -3.16 15.77 22.96
C SER A 189 -4.29 16.12 21.98
N GLY A 190 -4.19 17.27 21.30
CA GLY A 190 -5.17 17.71 20.29
C GLY A 190 -5.10 16.99 18.94
N ASP A 191 -4.09 16.14 18.73
CA ASP A 191 -3.89 15.40 17.47
C ASP A 191 -4.20 13.91 17.61
N ARG A 192 -4.65 13.45 18.78
CA ARG A 192 -4.86 12.02 19.05
C ARG A 192 -5.96 11.41 18.22
N ASP A 193 -7.07 12.11 17.99
CA ASP A 193 -8.17 11.57 17.18
C ASP A 193 -7.77 11.42 15.69
N LYS A 194 -6.67 12.05 15.28
CA LYS A 194 -6.18 12.03 13.91
C LYS A 194 -5.43 10.76 13.55
N ILE A 195 -5.08 9.94 14.52
CA ILE A 195 -4.34 8.68 14.27
C ILE A 195 -5.29 7.50 13.99
N VAL A 196 -6.61 7.72 13.98
CA VAL A 196 -7.59 6.69 13.64
C VAL A 196 -7.32 6.15 12.22
N GLY A 197 -7.34 4.83 12.10
CA GLY A 197 -6.96 4.08 10.91
C GLY A 197 -5.47 3.80 10.79
N SER A 198 -4.61 4.43 11.60
CA SER A 198 -3.17 4.19 11.52
C SER A 198 -2.75 2.88 12.18
N PRO A 199 -1.72 2.21 11.64
CA PRO A 199 -1.16 1.05 12.30
C PRO A 199 -0.43 1.49 13.58
N ALA A 200 -0.87 0.94 14.70
CA ALA A 200 -0.15 0.87 15.95
C ALA A 200 0.80 -0.33 15.90
N ILE A 201 2.08 -0.08 16.14
CA ILE A 201 3.13 -1.07 15.99
C ILE A 201 3.86 -1.26 17.32
N ASP A 202 3.81 -2.47 17.85
CA ASP A 202 4.60 -2.89 19.01
C ASP A 202 5.92 -3.50 18.55
N TYR A 203 7.02 -2.85 18.94
CA TYR A 203 8.38 -3.30 18.68
C TYR A 203 8.94 -4.02 19.89
N ARG A 204 8.91 -5.35 19.83
CA ARG A 204 9.44 -6.21 20.89
C ARG A 204 10.90 -6.58 20.65
N SER A 205 11.72 -6.51 21.68
CA SER A 205 13.15 -6.87 21.64
C SER A 205 13.41 -8.34 21.28
N ASP A 206 12.41 -9.21 21.41
CA ASP A 206 12.47 -10.62 21.03
C ASP A 206 12.36 -10.86 19.52
N GLY A 207 12.09 -9.82 18.72
CA GLY A 207 11.96 -9.92 17.28
C GLY A 207 10.53 -10.19 16.78
N SER A 208 9.56 -10.37 17.68
CA SER A 208 8.19 -10.82 17.39
C SER A 208 7.21 -9.69 17.05
N GLY A 209 7.72 -8.53 16.62
CA GLY A 209 6.97 -7.29 16.44
C GLY A 209 5.57 -7.48 15.85
N ARG A 210 4.58 -6.80 16.42
CA ARG A 210 3.16 -6.93 16.08
C ARG A 210 2.61 -5.59 15.63
N TYR A 211 1.51 -5.61 14.87
CA TYR A 211 0.77 -4.40 14.56
C TYR A 211 -0.74 -4.63 14.66
N ALA A 212 -1.47 -3.56 14.93
CA ALA A 212 -2.92 -3.49 14.88
C ALA A 212 -3.34 -2.16 14.27
N ILE A 213 -4.52 -2.09 13.68
CA ILE A 213 -5.09 -0.83 13.21
C ILE A 213 -5.83 -0.17 14.37
N ILE A 214 -5.62 1.14 14.53
CA ILE A 214 -6.35 1.95 15.49
C ILE A 214 -7.76 2.18 14.96
N SER A 215 -8.77 1.62 15.63
CA SER A 215 -10.17 1.71 15.20
C SER A 215 -10.84 2.97 15.73
N ALA A 216 -10.48 3.43 16.93
CA ALA A 216 -11.03 4.62 17.55
C ALA A 216 -10.09 5.21 18.60
N VAL A 217 -10.30 6.47 18.95
CA VAL A 217 -9.63 7.16 20.04
C VAL A 217 -10.68 7.90 20.86
N ASP A 218 -10.59 7.78 22.18
CA ASP A 218 -11.41 8.51 23.16
C ASP A 218 -10.49 9.14 24.22
N GLY A 219 -10.12 10.40 23.99
CA GLY A 219 -9.22 11.17 24.86
C GLY A 219 -7.81 10.58 24.94
N ASN A 220 -7.56 9.77 25.97
CA ASN A 220 -6.27 9.08 26.16
C ASN A 220 -6.36 7.59 25.81
N THR A 221 -7.56 7.06 25.61
CA THR A 221 -7.77 5.64 25.34
C THR A 221 -7.80 5.42 23.84
N VAL A 222 -6.98 4.48 23.38
CA VAL A 222 -6.91 4.07 21.97
C VAL A 222 -7.46 2.67 21.87
N TYR A 223 -8.41 2.49 20.96
CA TYR A 223 -9.00 1.20 20.65
C TYR A 223 -8.38 0.66 19.37
N MET A 224 -8.06 -0.63 19.37
CA MET A 224 -7.45 -1.31 18.23
C MET A 224 -8.30 -2.51 17.81
N GLU A 225 -8.21 -2.85 16.54
CA GLU A 225 -8.92 -4.01 15.97
C GLU A 225 -8.46 -5.36 16.55
N ARG A 226 -7.23 -5.42 17.08
CA ARG A 226 -6.64 -6.63 17.66
C ARG A 226 -5.61 -6.30 18.73
N SER A 227 -5.32 -7.28 19.58
CA SER A 227 -4.22 -7.21 20.56
C SER A 227 -2.84 -7.13 19.92
N ILE A 228 -2.06 -6.11 20.30
CA ILE A 228 -0.62 -6.04 20.04
C ILE A 228 0.22 -6.67 21.16
N GLY A 229 -0.42 -7.16 22.23
CA GLY A 229 0.19 -7.87 23.35
C GLY A 229 0.24 -7.05 24.65
N GLU A 230 0.40 -7.75 25.78
CA GLU A 230 0.20 -7.19 27.14
C GLU A 230 1.35 -6.27 27.61
N ASP A 231 2.56 -6.48 27.10
CA ASP A 231 3.80 -5.78 27.52
C ASP A 231 4.23 -4.65 26.56
N ALA A 232 3.28 -4.01 25.87
CA ALA A 232 3.62 -2.93 24.93
C ALA A 232 4.13 -1.68 25.69
N HIS A 233 5.45 -1.55 25.84
CA HIS A 233 6.08 -0.43 26.56
C HIS A 233 6.32 0.82 25.69
N GLY A 234 6.11 0.72 24.37
CA GLY A 234 6.20 1.83 23.43
C GLY A 234 5.60 1.42 22.10
N VAL A 235 4.54 2.12 21.69
CA VAL A 235 3.82 1.83 20.45
C VAL A 235 4.18 2.89 19.42
N MET A 236 4.67 2.48 18.26
CA MET A 236 4.92 3.40 17.16
C MET A 236 3.68 3.49 16.27
N VAL A 237 3.32 4.69 15.88
CA VAL A 237 2.19 4.95 14.98
C VAL A 237 2.68 5.70 13.76
N ILE A 238 2.21 5.30 12.58
CA ILE A 238 2.56 5.97 11.33
C ILE A 238 1.54 7.09 11.08
N VAL A 239 2.03 8.32 10.91
CA VAL A 239 1.20 9.51 10.70
C VAL A 239 1.72 10.36 9.54
N GLU A 240 0.83 11.15 8.97
CA GLU A 240 1.18 12.19 7.99
C GLU A 240 1.21 13.55 8.70
N LYS A 241 2.30 14.28 8.52
CA LYS A 241 2.47 15.65 9.01
C LYS A 241 2.49 16.63 7.84
N ASN A 242 1.84 17.77 8.00
CA ASN A 242 2.00 18.85 7.05
C ASN A 242 3.35 19.57 7.20
N ALA A 243 3.63 20.51 6.29
CA ALA A 243 4.83 21.33 6.34
C ALA A 243 5.00 22.13 7.66
N GLY A 244 3.91 22.37 8.40
CA GLY A 244 3.92 22.99 9.72
C GLY A 244 4.14 22.02 10.89
N GLY A 245 4.30 20.72 10.61
CA GLY A 245 4.48 19.66 11.61
C GLY A 245 3.19 19.17 12.26
N ALA A 246 2.03 19.67 11.86
CA ALA A 246 0.74 19.24 12.39
C ALA A 246 0.28 17.94 11.73
N ILE A 247 -0.22 17.02 12.55
CA ILE A 247 -0.73 15.73 12.08
C ILE A 247 -2.01 15.95 11.26
N GLN A 248 -2.11 15.22 10.15
CA GLN A 248 -3.27 15.21 9.26
C GLN A 248 -4.29 14.16 9.71
N ASP A 249 -5.58 14.44 9.47
CA ASP A 249 -6.69 13.63 9.97
C ASP A 249 -6.80 12.28 9.27
N GLY A 250 -6.41 11.18 9.91
CA GLY A 250 -6.55 9.81 9.41
C GLY A 250 -5.27 9.26 8.81
N SER A 251 -5.22 7.94 8.67
CA SER A 251 -3.97 7.28 8.28
C SER A 251 -3.49 7.60 6.87
N PRO A 252 -2.18 7.80 6.67
CA PRO A 252 -1.59 7.73 5.34
C PRO A 252 -1.32 6.29 4.90
N VAL A 253 -1.40 5.30 5.79
CA VAL A 253 -1.05 3.92 5.46
C VAL A 253 -2.21 3.25 4.75
N THR A 254 -1.95 2.77 3.54
CA THR A 254 -2.91 2.02 2.73
C THR A 254 -2.81 0.52 2.99
N GLN A 255 -1.59 0.02 3.23
CA GLN A 255 -1.38 -1.40 3.50
C GLN A 255 -0.13 -1.68 4.33
N MET A 256 -0.20 -2.76 5.11
CA MET A 256 0.90 -3.30 5.89
C MET A 256 1.31 -4.68 5.37
N MET A 257 2.62 -4.93 5.28
CA MET A 257 3.21 -6.23 5.02
C MET A 257 4.25 -6.53 6.09
N MET A 258 4.24 -7.75 6.61
CA MET A 258 5.28 -8.22 7.53
C MET A 258 5.95 -9.44 6.90
N THR A 259 7.27 -9.48 6.93
CA THR A 259 8.04 -10.62 6.46
C THR A 259 9.26 -10.84 7.33
N ARG A 260 9.63 -12.10 7.51
CA ARG A 260 10.92 -12.48 8.07
C ARG A 260 11.88 -12.80 6.92
N THR A 261 13.12 -12.33 6.99
CA THR A 261 14.15 -12.62 6.00
C THR A 261 15.46 -12.94 6.69
N ALA A 262 16.14 -14.00 6.25
CA ALA A 262 17.51 -14.25 6.62
C ALA A 262 18.43 -13.58 5.58
N LEU A 263 19.35 -12.74 6.02
CA LEU A 263 20.44 -12.27 5.18
C LEU A 263 21.56 -13.29 5.20
N ARG A 264 22.20 -13.47 4.06
CA ARG A 264 23.34 -14.34 3.95
C ARG A 264 24.57 -13.57 4.41
N ASP A 265 25.25 -14.06 5.45
CA ASP A 265 26.52 -13.47 5.88
C ASP A 265 27.56 -13.64 4.78
N SER A 266 27.97 -12.55 4.15
CA SER A 266 29.07 -12.57 3.19
C SER A 266 30.41 -12.85 3.88
N SER A 267 30.50 -12.74 5.21
CA SER A 267 31.72 -13.02 5.98
C SER A 267 32.00 -14.51 6.21
N SER A 268 31.04 -15.40 5.96
CA SER A 268 31.20 -16.86 6.13
C SER A 268 31.82 -17.59 4.92
N GLY A 269 32.26 -16.85 3.89
CA GLY A 269 33.10 -17.34 2.80
C GLY A 269 34.51 -17.69 3.27
N GLY A 270 34.61 -18.63 4.20
CA GLY A 270 35.87 -19.21 4.65
C GLY A 270 36.63 -19.78 3.48
N GLY A 271 37.86 -19.29 3.30
CA GLY A 271 38.79 -19.72 2.29
C GLY A 271 38.93 -21.25 2.26
N GLY A 272 38.38 -21.86 1.21
CA GLY A 272 38.87 -23.13 0.72
C GLY A 272 40.25 -22.90 0.11
N GLY A 273 41.27 -22.82 0.97
CA GLY A 273 42.66 -22.86 0.56
C GLY A 273 42.93 -24.17 -0.15
N GLY A 274 42.80 -24.18 -1.46
CA GLY A 274 43.24 -25.27 -2.32
C GLY A 274 44.77 -25.37 -2.21
N GLY A 275 45.24 -26.21 -1.29
CA GLY A 275 46.63 -26.64 -1.27
C GLY A 275 46.93 -27.35 -2.59
N MET A 276 47.72 -26.70 -3.45
CA MET A 276 48.38 -27.38 -4.55
C MET A 276 49.36 -28.41 -3.97
N PRO A 277 49.26 -29.70 -4.34
CA PRO A 277 50.30 -30.66 -3.99
C PRO A 277 51.54 -30.33 -4.82
N SER A 278 52.62 -29.93 -4.13
CA SER A 278 53.96 -29.87 -4.71
C SER A 278 54.40 -31.29 -5.09
N GLN A 279 54.71 -31.51 -6.36
CA GLN A 279 55.60 -32.57 -6.81
C GLN A 279 57.00 -32.02 -6.99
#